data_AF-A0A835H8J6-F1
#
_entry.id   AF-A0A835H8J6-F1
#
_cell.length_a   1.000
_cell.length_b   1.000
_cell.length_c   1.000
_cell.angle_alpha   90.00
_cell.angle_beta   90.00
_cell.angle_gamma   90.00
#
_symmetry.space_group_name_H-M   'P 1'
#
loop_
_entity.id
_entity.type
_entity.pdbx_description
1 polymer ?
#
loop_
_entity_poly.entity_id
_entity_poly.type
_entity_poly.pdbx_seq_one_letter_code
_entity_poly.pdbx_strand_id
1 'polypeptide(L)'
;MRNIFLPEACKETQIHALNPQSWLQVERGKLTKSPPFSPSSIESLIKAPEPPVLPFYKPVDYVEVLAQIHEELESCPPHERSNLYLLQFQVFRELEEVKLLRRSLLLAWQKASTIHEKIVFGAWLKYEKLGEELISELLASCGKCAQEFGPIDIASQLPTGMDFNSPKIYGINEKRVSRTVLFQIKDERIACDRQKIAALSAAFNAMLNGDFTESLQEDRDFSKNGISPSGMREIRDFSETGSLNEICPDLLLELLIFPNKFCCERLKDACDRKLSCFVTSREEAVDLME
;
A
#
# COMPACT_ATOMS: atom_id res chain seq x y z
N MET A 1 -67.86 -4.05 -36.85
CA MET A 1 -68.31 -2.65 -37.04
C MET A 1 -69.14 -2.25 -35.84
N ARG A 2 -68.85 -1.09 -35.21
CA ARG A 2 -69.53 -0.53 -34.02
C ARG A 2 -69.30 -1.38 -32.74
N ASN A 3 -68.99 -0.86 -31.55
CA ASN A 3 -69.41 0.34 -30.78
C ASN A 3 -70.88 0.24 -30.31
N ILE A 4 -71.29 0.75 -29.14
CA ILE A 4 -70.72 1.78 -28.23
C ILE A 4 -70.72 1.24 -26.75
N PHE A 5 -70.46 1.92 -25.62
CA PHE A 5 -70.38 3.35 -25.24
C PHE A 5 -69.45 3.60 -24.00
N LEU A 6 -69.54 4.80 -23.42
CA LEU A 6 -68.93 5.40 -22.20
C LEU A 6 -69.92 6.56 -21.79
N PRO A 7 -69.68 7.53 -20.84
CA PRO A 7 -68.51 7.94 -20.05
C PRO A 7 -68.78 7.76 -18.51
N GLU A 8 -68.21 8.42 -17.48
CA GLU A 8 -67.12 9.41 -17.21
C GLU A 8 -66.61 9.09 -15.74
N ALA A 9 -65.80 9.79 -14.92
CA ALA A 9 -65.13 11.10 -14.81
C ALA A 9 -64.00 11.01 -13.73
N CYS A 10 -63.18 12.03 -13.37
CA CYS A 10 -62.99 13.39 -13.90
C CYS A 10 -61.56 13.94 -13.58
N LYS A 11 -61.10 14.84 -14.46
CA LYS A 11 -60.15 15.99 -14.31
C LYS A 11 -59.23 16.12 -13.07
N GLU A 12 -57.95 15.76 -13.26
CA GLU A 12 -56.84 16.70 -13.57
C GLU A 12 -56.72 18.07 -12.84
N THR A 13 -55.51 18.37 -12.34
CA THR A 13 -54.96 19.74 -12.25
C THR A 13 -53.43 19.72 -12.33
N GLN A 14 -52.82 20.58 -13.17
CA GLN A 14 -51.36 20.80 -13.25
C GLN A 14 -51.00 22.20 -12.76
N ILE A 15 -49.91 22.37 -11.98
CA ILE A 15 -49.19 23.66 -11.84
C ILE A 15 -47.66 23.42 -11.83
N HIS A 16 -46.94 24.33 -12.50
CA HIS A 16 -45.54 24.31 -12.92
C HIS A 16 -44.43 24.34 -11.84
N ALA A 17 -43.23 23.91 -12.30
CA ALA A 17 -41.89 24.43 -11.96
C ALA A 17 -41.33 24.11 -10.54
N LEU A 18 -40.01 24.01 -10.32
CA LEU A 18 -38.85 24.54 -11.07
C LEU A 18 -37.82 23.47 -11.51
N ASN A 19 -36.94 23.87 -12.43
CA ASN A 19 -35.85 23.07 -13.00
C ASN A 19 -34.56 23.92 -13.10
N PRO A 20 -33.47 23.57 -12.39
CA PRO A 20 -32.14 24.09 -12.63
C PRO A 20 -31.40 23.19 -13.64
N GLN A 21 -31.46 23.55 -14.92
CA GLN A 21 -30.80 22.84 -16.03
C GLN A 21 -29.37 23.35 -16.24
N SER A 22 -28.43 22.43 -16.53
CA SER A 22 -27.08 22.68 -17.08
C SER A 22 -26.12 23.51 -16.16
N TRP A 23 -24.80 23.37 -16.16
CA TRP A 23 -23.79 22.98 -17.17
C TRP A 23 -22.89 21.82 -16.65
N LEU A 24 -22.30 20.91 -17.45
CA LEU A 24 -22.43 20.59 -18.88
C LEU A 24 -22.67 19.07 -19.05
N GLN A 25 -23.46 18.69 -20.05
CA GLN A 25 -23.41 17.34 -20.64
C GLN A 25 -22.68 17.37 -21.98
N VAL A 26 -21.72 16.47 -22.19
CA VAL A 26 -21.23 16.09 -23.52
C VAL A 26 -21.21 14.56 -23.62
N GLU A 27 -22.40 13.94 -23.64
CA GLU A 27 -22.50 12.54 -24.03
C GLU A 27 -22.40 12.37 -25.55
N ARG A 28 -21.51 11.47 -26.00
CA ARG A 28 -21.67 10.55 -27.16
C ARG A 28 -20.39 9.70 -27.33
N GLY A 29 -20.38 8.38 -27.15
CA GLY A 29 -21.39 7.46 -26.60
C GLY A 29 -21.41 6.09 -27.31
N LYS A 30 -22.43 5.29 -26.97
CA LYS A 30 -22.82 3.96 -27.51
C LYS A 30 -22.04 2.73 -27.03
N LEU A 31 -22.82 1.76 -26.53
CA LEU A 31 -22.44 0.36 -26.35
C LEU A 31 -22.07 -0.32 -27.68
N THR A 32 -21.12 -1.25 -27.63
CA THR A 32 -20.97 -2.34 -28.61
C THR A 32 -20.85 -3.69 -27.91
N LYS A 33 -21.25 -4.75 -28.62
CA LYS A 33 -21.47 -6.10 -28.08
C LYS A 33 -20.17 -6.90 -27.95
N SER A 34 -20.14 -7.84 -27.02
CA SER A 34 -19.09 -8.86 -26.91
C SER A 34 -19.22 -9.96 -27.97
N PRO A 35 -18.08 -10.54 -28.36
CA PRO A 35 -17.94 -11.98 -28.63
C PRO A 35 -16.89 -12.62 -27.68
N PRO A 36 -16.84 -13.96 -27.56
CA PRO A 36 -15.87 -14.65 -26.70
C PRO A 36 -14.56 -14.98 -27.42
N PHE A 37 -13.44 -15.00 -26.68
CA PHE A 37 -12.49 -16.14 -26.53
C PHE A 37 -11.30 -15.74 -25.66
N SER A 38 -10.77 -16.68 -24.86
CA SER A 38 -9.72 -16.42 -23.84
C SER A 38 -8.30 -16.59 -24.37
N PRO A 39 -7.32 -15.86 -23.79
CA PRO A 39 -6.04 -16.49 -23.46
C PRO A 39 -5.47 -16.10 -22.07
N SER A 40 -4.98 -17.11 -21.33
CA SER A 40 -4.09 -17.05 -20.14
C SER A 40 -4.56 -16.31 -18.87
N SER A 41 -4.51 -17.01 -17.73
CA SER A 41 -5.10 -16.60 -16.45
C SER A 41 -4.18 -15.73 -15.56
N ILE A 42 -3.42 -14.80 -16.15
CA ILE A 42 -2.40 -14.02 -15.42
C ILE A 42 -2.83 -12.55 -15.22
N GLU A 43 -3.62 -11.99 -16.13
CA GLU A 43 -3.96 -10.55 -16.13
C GLU A 43 -4.85 -10.10 -14.95
N SER A 44 -5.59 -11.03 -14.31
CA SER A 44 -6.50 -10.73 -13.20
C SER A 44 -5.83 -10.47 -11.85
N LEU A 45 -4.53 -10.81 -11.69
CA LEU A 45 -3.86 -10.82 -10.38
C LEU A 45 -3.25 -9.47 -9.95
N ILE A 46 -3.12 -8.49 -10.85
CA ILE A 46 -2.44 -7.22 -10.57
C ILE A 46 -3.43 -6.05 -10.48
N LYS A 47 -4.57 -6.11 -11.17
CA LYS A 47 -5.56 -5.01 -11.18
C LYS A 47 -6.56 -5.11 -10.02
N ALA A 48 -6.05 -5.09 -8.80
CA ALA A 48 -6.84 -4.65 -7.66
C ALA A 48 -7.36 -3.23 -7.96
N PRO A 49 -8.67 -2.94 -7.86
CA PRO A 49 -9.15 -1.58 -8.01
C PRO A 49 -8.54 -0.72 -6.90
N GLU A 50 -7.95 0.42 -7.26
CA GLU A 50 -7.44 1.39 -6.28
C GLU A 50 -8.58 1.71 -5.31
N PRO A 51 -8.42 1.49 -3.99
CA PRO A 51 -9.51 1.68 -3.05
C PRO A 51 -9.96 3.14 -3.14
N PRO A 52 -11.27 3.42 -3.29
CA PRO A 52 -11.74 4.77 -3.55
C PRO A 52 -11.44 5.67 -2.35
N VAL A 53 -10.34 6.41 -2.44
CA VAL A 53 -9.94 7.41 -1.45
C VAL A 53 -11.08 8.40 -1.36
N LEU A 54 -11.70 8.47 -0.17
CA LEU A 54 -12.97 9.17 0.00
C LEU A 54 -12.83 10.65 -0.40
N PRO A 55 -13.85 11.26 -1.04
CA PRO A 55 -13.76 12.58 -1.69
C PRO A 55 -13.64 13.77 -0.72
N PHE A 56 -13.26 13.53 0.54
CA PHE A 56 -13.08 14.54 1.58
C PHE A 56 -11.70 15.24 1.54
N TYR A 57 -10.80 14.81 0.65
CA TYR A 57 -9.45 15.39 0.50
C TYR A 57 -9.29 16.31 -0.73
N LYS A 58 -10.36 16.50 -1.52
CA LYS A 58 -10.31 17.38 -2.69
C LYS A 58 -10.18 18.85 -2.27
N PRO A 59 -9.25 19.64 -2.85
CA PRO A 59 -9.26 21.09 -2.72
C PRO A 59 -10.63 21.68 -3.08
N VAL A 60 -11.13 22.57 -2.21
CA VAL A 60 -12.36 23.34 -2.49
C VAL A 60 -12.11 24.37 -3.58
N ASP A 61 -10.89 24.92 -3.64
CA ASP A 61 -10.37 25.73 -4.73
C ASP A 61 -8.98 25.22 -5.15
N TYR A 62 -8.86 24.75 -6.39
CA TYR A 62 -7.59 24.27 -6.95
C TYR A 62 -6.65 25.42 -7.38
N VAL A 63 -7.20 26.60 -7.67
CA VAL A 63 -6.43 27.78 -8.09
C VAL A 63 -5.74 28.42 -6.88
N GLU A 64 -6.44 28.54 -5.76
CA GLU A 64 -5.86 29.02 -4.49
C GLU A 64 -4.72 28.10 -4.02
N VAL A 65 -4.95 26.78 -4.01
CA VAL A 65 -3.92 25.79 -3.62
C VAL A 65 -2.73 25.78 -4.58
N LEU A 66 -2.95 25.87 -5.90
CA LEU A 66 -1.83 25.98 -6.86
C LEU A 66 -1.06 27.29 -6.71
N ALA A 67 -1.73 28.41 -6.42
CA ALA A 67 -1.09 29.70 -6.18
C ALA A 67 -0.21 29.66 -4.91
N GLN A 68 -0.73 29.11 -3.81
CA GLN A 68 0.04 28.90 -2.58
C GLN A 68 1.26 28.02 -2.81
N ILE A 69 1.12 26.86 -3.47
CA ILE A 69 2.24 25.98 -3.80
C ILE A 69 3.29 26.70 -4.67
N HIS A 70 2.88 27.59 -5.57
CA HIS A 70 3.80 28.40 -6.37
C HIS A 70 4.55 29.47 -5.55
N GLU A 71 3.90 30.14 -4.61
CA GLU A 71 4.55 31.11 -3.71
C GLU A 71 5.51 30.44 -2.71
N GLU A 72 5.12 29.29 -2.18
CA GLU A 72 5.98 28.45 -1.34
C GLU A 72 7.18 27.91 -2.12
N LEU A 73 7.02 27.50 -3.39
CA LEU A 73 8.13 27.00 -4.22
C LEU A 73 9.25 28.02 -4.49
N GLU A 74 8.91 29.32 -4.58
CA GLU A 74 9.90 30.39 -4.73
C GLU A 74 10.63 30.66 -3.40
N SER A 75 9.90 30.67 -2.27
CA SER A 75 10.42 31.05 -0.95
C SER A 75 11.11 29.92 -0.16
N CYS A 76 10.73 28.65 -0.37
CA CYS A 76 11.20 27.52 0.43
C CYS A 76 12.68 27.12 0.20
N PRO A 77 13.35 26.53 1.20
CA PRO A 77 14.69 25.97 1.05
C PRO A 77 14.73 24.76 0.10
N PRO A 78 15.88 24.45 -0.53
CA PRO A 78 15.95 23.44 -1.59
C PRO A 78 15.52 22.02 -1.24
N HIS A 79 15.48 21.65 0.05
CA HIS A 79 15.16 20.30 0.52
C HIS A 79 13.66 20.06 0.76
N GLU A 80 12.84 21.12 0.79
CA GLU A 80 11.37 21.03 0.93
C GLU A 80 10.67 21.01 -0.44
N ARG A 81 11.36 21.47 -1.49
CA ARG A 81 10.84 21.59 -2.86
C ARG A 81 10.34 20.26 -3.45
N SER A 82 10.92 19.14 -3.05
CA SER A 82 10.44 17.81 -3.44
C SER A 82 9.00 17.54 -3.00
N ASN A 83 8.66 17.89 -1.75
CA ASN A 83 7.33 17.72 -1.19
C ASN A 83 6.32 18.69 -1.82
N LEU A 84 6.70 19.94 -2.08
CA LEU A 84 5.83 20.89 -2.77
C LEU A 84 5.50 20.45 -4.20
N TYR A 85 6.49 19.94 -4.95
CA TYR A 85 6.22 19.33 -6.26
C TYR A 85 5.40 18.03 -6.17
N LEU A 86 5.48 17.29 -5.06
CA LEU A 86 4.62 16.13 -4.81
C LEU A 86 3.16 16.52 -4.54
N LEU A 87 2.93 17.57 -3.76
CA LEU A 87 1.59 18.15 -3.55
C LEU A 87 1.02 18.66 -4.87
N GLN A 88 1.84 19.34 -5.68
CA GLN A 88 1.46 19.79 -7.02
C GLN A 88 1.08 18.62 -7.95
N PHE A 89 1.79 17.48 -7.87
CA PHE A 89 1.43 16.24 -8.55
C PHE A 89 0.05 15.72 -8.12
N GLN A 90 -0.28 15.73 -6.82
CA GLN A 90 -1.60 15.30 -6.34
C GLN A 90 -2.72 16.21 -6.89
N VAL A 91 -2.51 17.53 -6.87
CA VAL A 91 -3.48 18.51 -7.39
C VAL A 91 -3.73 18.29 -8.89
N PHE A 92 -2.68 18.11 -9.70
CA PHE A 92 -2.86 17.81 -11.12
C PHE A 92 -3.45 16.41 -11.40
N ARG A 93 -3.38 15.47 -10.44
CA ARG A 93 -4.03 14.15 -10.52
C ARG A 93 -5.55 14.26 -10.42
N GLU A 94 -6.04 15.12 -9.53
CA GLU A 94 -7.49 15.36 -9.37
C GLU A 94 -8.09 16.24 -10.47
N LEU A 95 -7.25 16.99 -11.19
CA LEU A 95 -7.61 17.77 -12.39
C LEU A 95 -7.47 16.98 -13.71
N GLU A 96 -7.05 15.70 -13.65
CA GLU A 96 -6.77 14.84 -14.81
C GLU A 96 -5.70 15.40 -15.79
N GLU A 97 -4.89 16.37 -15.34
CA GLU A 97 -3.89 17.08 -16.15
C GLU A 97 -2.56 16.32 -16.26
N VAL A 98 -2.61 15.16 -16.94
CA VAL A 98 -1.53 14.16 -17.08
C VAL A 98 -0.15 14.80 -17.42
N LYS A 99 -0.11 15.84 -18.25
CA LYS A 99 1.14 16.51 -18.64
C LYS A 99 1.77 17.31 -17.51
N LEU A 100 0.95 18.01 -16.73
CA LEU A 100 1.41 18.81 -15.60
C LEU A 100 1.74 17.90 -14.41
N LEU A 101 0.88 16.92 -14.14
CA LEU A 101 1.10 15.82 -13.20
C LEU A 101 2.49 15.19 -13.35
N ARG A 102 2.82 14.69 -14.55
CA ARG A 102 4.12 14.02 -14.77
C ARG A 102 5.30 14.99 -14.68
N ARG A 103 5.12 16.26 -15.06
CA ARG A 103 6.14 17.30 -14.90
C ARG A 103 6.41 17.58 -13.42
N SER A 104 5.38 17.70 -12.60
CA SER A 104 5.51 17.90 -11.14
C SER A 104 6.16 16.70 -10.47
N LEU A 105 5.78 15.46 -10.81
CA LEU A 105 6.43 14.26 -10.27
C LEU A 105 7.92 14.15 -10.68
N LEU A 106 8.25 14.53 -11.91
CA LEU A 106 9.64 14.58 -12.37
C LEU A 106 10.45 15.65 -11.62
N LEU A 107 9.85 16.81 -11.33
CA LEU A 107 10.47 17.86 -10.52
C LEU A 107 10.62 17.42 -9.05
N ALA A 108 9.65 16.72 -8.47
CA ALA A 108 9.75 16.11 -7.14
C ALA A 108 10.95 15.14 -7.07
N TRP A 109 11.10 14.25 -8.05
CA TRP A 109 12.24 13.33 -8.15
C TRP A 109 13.59 14.06 -8.36
N GLN A 110 13.62 15.12 -9.18
CA GLN A 110 14.84 15.91 -9.40
C GLN A 110 15.26 16.76 -8.18
N LYS A 111 14.31 17.17 -7.31
CA LYS A 111 14.58 17.95 -6.10
C LYS A 111 14.65 17.12 -4.82
N ALA A 112 14.31 15.84 -4.89
CA ALA A 112 14.44 14.88 -3.79
C ALA A 112 15.81 14.96 -3.12
N SER A 113 15.80 15.13 -1.79
CA SER A 113 17.03 15.32 -1.00
C SER A 113 17.60 13.98 -0.53
N THR A 114 16.74 13.04 -0.19
CA THR A 114 17.05 11.70 0.32
C THR A 114 17.07 10.64 -0.80
N ILE A 115 17.71 9.51 -0.52
CA ILE A 115 17.65 8.33 -1.39
C ILE A 115 16.25 7.70 -1.40
N HIS A 116 15.51 7.80 -0.30
CA HIS A 116 14.17 7.23 -0.16
C HIS A 116 13.14 7.94 -1.06
N GLU A 117 13.12 9.29 -1.05
CA GLU A 117 12.33 10.08 -2.00
C GLU A 117 12.65 9.71 -3.46
N LYS A 118 13.95 9.57 -3.81
CA LYS A 118 14.37 9.21 -5.18
C LYS A 118 13.90 7.81 -5.60
N ILE A 119 13.88 6.85 -4.68
CA ILE A 119 13.34 5.51 -4.94
C ILE A 119 11.81 5.57 -5.11
N VAL A 120 11.10 6.25 -4.21
CA VAL A 120 9.62 6.35 -4.25
C VAL A 120 9.14 7.10 -5.49
N PHE A 121 9.62 8.32 -5.72
CA PHE A 121 9.19 9.11 -6.88
C PHE A 121 9.70 8.51 -8.20
N GLY A 122 10.85 7.82 -8.19
CA GLY A 122 11.34 7.05 -9.34
C GLY A 122 10.46 5.85 -9.68
N ALA A 123 9.98 5.13 -8.67
CA ALA A 123 9.02 4.04 -8.83
C ALA A 123 7.65 4.56 -9.32
N TRP A 124 7.16 5.69 -8.79
CA TRP A 124 5.92 6.33 -9.25
C TRP A 124 6.05 6.85 -10.69
N LEU A 125 7.19 7.44 -11.07
CA LEU A 125 7.49 7.82 -12.46
C LEU A 125 7.49 6.61 -13.40
N LYS A 126 7.93 5.43 -12.93
CA LYS A 126 7.83 4.18 -13.70
C LYS A 126 6.39 3.67 -13.77
N TYR A 127 5.61 3.76 -12.70
CA TYR A 127 4.21 3.33 -12.68
C TYR A 127 3.32 4.21 -13.59
N GLU A 128 3.49 5.53 -13.54
CA GLU A 128 2.87 6.50 -14.46
C GLU A 128 3.22 6.23 -15.94
N LYS A 129 4.43 5.73 -16.20
CA LYS A 129 4.85 5.28 -17.53
C LYS A 129 4.32 3.90 -17.89
N LEU A 130 4.15 2.97 -16.95
CA LEU A 130 3.62 1.63 -17.21
C LEU A 130 2.17 1.66 -17.74
N GLY A 131 1.38 2.67 -17.35
CA GLY A 131 0.08 2.96 -18.00
C GLY A 131 0.18 3.32 -19.48
N GLU A 132 1.35 3.78 -19.93
CA GLU A 132 1.70 4.02 -21.33
C GLU A 132 2.63 2.97 -21.95
N GLU A 133 3.31 2.11 -21.19
CA GLU A 133 4.13 1.03 -21.76
C GLU A 133 3.24 0.01 -22.50
N LEU A 134 2.04 -0.30 -21.98
CA LEU A 134 1.02 -1.08 -22.69
C LEU A 134 0.55 -0.41 -24.00
N ILE A 135 0.49 0.92 -24.04
CA ILE A 135 0.13 1.69 -25.25
C ILE A 135 1.34 1.78 -26.19
N SER A 136 2.55 1.80 -25.63
CA SER A 136 3.82 1.93 -26.36
C SER A 136 4.27 0.61 -26.97
N GLU A 137 3.96 -0.55 -26.38
CA GLU A 137 4.05 -1.85 -27.07
C GLU A 137 3.07 -1.90 -28.25
N LEU A 138 1.83 -1.43 -28.04
CA LEU A 138 0.83 -1.32 -29.11
C LEU A 138 1.33 -0.43 -30.26
N LEU A 139 1.95 0.71 -29.94
CA LEU A 139 2.49 1.66 -30.93
C LEU A 139 3.87 1.27 -31.47
N ALA A 140 4.67 0.45 -30.77
CA ALA A 140 5.96 -0.06 -31.26
C ALA A 140 5.79 -1.01 -32.46
N SER A 141 4.59 -1.58 -32.64
CA SER A 141 4.19 -2.24 -33.89
C SER A 141 4.26 -1.31 -35.12
N CYS A 142 4.26 0.01 -34.91
CA CYS A 142 4.41 1.05 -35.92
C CYS A 142 5.74 1.81 -35.71
N GLY A 143 6.86 1.13 -35.97
CA GLY A 143 8.20 1.47 -35.47
C GLY A 143 8.83 2.80 -35.92
N LYS A 144 8.37 3.94 -35.38
CA LYS A 144 9.02 5.27 -35.49
C LYS A 144 8.85 6.16 -34.24
N CYS A 145 9.40 5.74 -33.10
CA CYS A 145 9.71 6.63 -31.96
C CYS A 145 10.86 6.05 -31.12
N ALA A 146 12.08 6.56 -31.29
CA ALA A 146 13.26 6.04 -30.61
C ALA A 146 14.33 7.13 -30.37
N GLN A 147 13.99 8.22 -29.68
CA GLN A 147 14.96 9.21 -29.23
C GLN A 147 14.52 9.93 -27.94
N GLU A 148 15.51 10.24 -27.09
CA GLU A 148 15.52 11.07 -25.86
C GLU A 148 15.60 10.38 -24.48
N PHE A 149 15.03 9.19 -24.25
CA PHE A 149 15.09 8.56 -22.91
C PHE A 149 15.60 7.12 -22.94
N GLY A 150 16.84 6.92 -22.46
CA GLY A 150 17.37 5.58 -22.17
C GLY A 150 16.80 4.99 -20.87
N PRO A 151 16.90 3.67 -20.67
CA PRO A 151 16.45 3.02 -19.43
C PRO A 151 17.26 3.53 -18.23
N ILE A 152 16.58 3.91 -17.15
CA ILE A 152 17.22 4.31 -15.90
C ILE A 152 17.65 3.03 -15.18
N ASP A 153 18.95 2.77 -15.14
CA ASP A 153 19.52 1.67 -14.36
C ASP A 153 19.51 2.00 -12.86
N ILE A 154 18.46 1.53 -12.17
CA ILE A 154 18.28 1.68 -10.73
C ILE A 154 19.36 0.90 -9.95
N ALA A 155 19.92 -0.19 -10.51
CA ALA A 155 20.94 -0.99 -9.82
C ALA A 155 22.26 -0.20 -9.68
N SER A 156 22.61 0.64 -10.66
CA SER A 156 23.77 1.55 -10.60
C SER A 156 23.73 2.56 -9.44
N GLN A 157 22.55 2.80 -8.84
CA GLN A 157 22.34 3.78 -7.76
C GLN A 157 22.29 3.14 -6.37
N LEU A 158 22.41 1.81 -6.27
CA LEU A 158 22.46 1.09 -5.00
C LEU A 158 23.93 0.96 -4.53
N PRO A 159 24.30 1.44 -3.33
CA PRO A 159 25.64 1.23 -2.80
C PRO A 159 25.92 -0.25 -2.52
N THR A 160 26.76 -0.88 -3.35
CA THR A 160 27.21 -2.27 -3.14
C THR A 160 28.09 -2.38 -1.89
N GLY A 161 27.49 -2.81 -0.78
CA GLY A 161 28.18 -3.06 0.48
C GLY A 161 28.04 -1.91 1.49
N MET A 162 27.01 -1.99 2.33
CA MET A 162 27.00 -1.35 3.64
C MET A 162 26.44 -2.35 4.66
N ASP A 163 27.28 -2.78 5.61
CA ASP A 163 26.89 -3.75 6.62
C ASP A 163 25.81 -3.19 7.56
N PHE A 164 24.68 -3.90 7.64
CA PHE A 164 23.59 -3.59 8.58
C PHE A 164 23.93 -4.01 10.03
N ASN A 165 25.05 -3.52 10.54
CA ASN A 165 25.56 -3.76 11.90
C ASN A 165 26.00 -2.47 12.61
N SER A 166 25.14 -1.44 12.58
CA SER A 166 25.15 -0.39 13.62
C SER A 166 23.74 0.17 13.87
N PRO A 167 23.24 0.15 15.12
CA PRO A 167 22.00 0.84 15.46
C PRO A 167 22.26 2.34 15.54
N LYS A 168 21.82 3.10 14.53
CA LYS A 168 21.87 4.56 14.57
C LYS A 168 20.83 5.11 15.54
N ILE A 169 21.27 5.41 16.77
CA ILE A 169 20.46 6.08 17.78
C ILE A 169 20.23 7.53 17.34
N TYR A 170 19.08 7.80 16.74
CA TYR A 170 18.56 9.17 16.60
C TYR A 170 17.93 9.59 17.92
N GLY A 171 18.68 10.37 18.72
CA GLY A 171 18.17 10.92 19.97
C GLY A 171 17.48 12.27 19.76
N ILE A 172 16.20 12.37 20.12
CA ILE A 172 15.50 13.55 20.63
C ILE A 172 14.21 13.07 21.32
N ASN A 173 13.76 13.80 22.34
CA ASN A 173 12.57 13.53 23.18
C ASN A 173 12.59 12.25 24.06
N GLU A 174 12.98 12.43 25.33
CA GLU A 174 12.86 11.41 26.39
C GLU A 174 11.41 11.12 26.82
N LYS A 175 10.62 10.46 25.98
CA LYS A 175 9.63 9.51 26.53
C LYS A 175 10.39 8.23 26.85
N ARG A 176 10.51 7.90 28.14
CA ARG A 176 11.08 6.62 28.60
C ARG A 176 10.12 5.48 28.27
N VAL A 177 10.11 5.07 27.01
CA VAL A 177 9.38 3.89 26.52
C VAL A 177 9.89 2.66 27.29
N SER A 178 8.98 1.93 27.95
CA SER A 178 9.37 0.77 28.74
C SER A 178 10.09 -0.28 27.92
N ARG A 179 11.21 -0.78 28.49
CA ARG A 179 11.99 -1.89 27.93
C ARG A 179 11.15 -3.16 27.77
N THR A 180 10.15 -3.34 28.63
CA THR A 180 9.13 -4.39 28.47
C THR A 180 7.96 -3.86 27.65
N VAL A 181 7.42 -4.71 26.77
CA VAL A 181 6.12 -4.53 26.13
C VAL A 181 5.20 -5.68 26.54
N LEU A 182 3.90 -5.40 26.73
CA LEU A 182 2.89 -6.38 27.08
C LEU A 182 2.01 -6.67 25.86
N PHE A 183 1.87 -7.94 25.51
CA PHE A 183 0.93 -8.42 24.51
C PHE A 183 -0.23 -9.14 25.21
N GLN A 184 -1.44 -8.59 25.08
CA GLN A 184 -2.68 -9.22 25.54
C GLN A 184 -3.15 -10.17 24.43
N ILE A 185 -3.26 -11.46 24.74
CA ILE A 185 -3.75 -12.49 23.80
C ILE A 185 -4.83 -13.30 24.50
N LYS A 186 -6.08 -13.10 24.04
CA LYS A 186 -7.29 -13.54 24.76
C LYS A 186 -7.19 -12.98 26.19
N ASP A 187 -7.25 -13.83 27.21
CA ASP A 187 -7.18 -13.41 28.62
C ASP A 187 -5.74 -13.33 29.18
N GLU A 188 -4.73 -13.86 28.49
CA GLU A 188 -3.33 -13.87 28.95
C GLU A 188 -2.55 -12.59 28.57
N ARG A 189 -1.64 -12.17 29.46
CA ARG A 189 -0.68 -11.07 29.23
C ARG A 189 0.74 -11.61 29.12
N ILE A 190 1.39 -11.34 28.01
CA ILE A 190 2.72 -11.86 27.67
C ILE A 190 3.71 -10.70 27.61
N ALA A 191 4.61 -10.67 28.59
CA ALA A 191 5.69 -9.70 28.68
C ALA A 191 6.90 -10.14 27.82
N CYS A 192 7.40 -9.23 26.99
CA CYS A 192 8.57 -9.41 26.14
C CYS A 192 9.54 -8.23 26.26
N ASP A 193 10.84 -8.45 26.06
CA ASP A 193 11.80 -7.35 25.84
C ASP A 193 11.50 -6.70 24.48
N ARG A 194 11.18 -5.39 24.51
CA ARG A 194 10.78 -4.60 23.34
C ARG A 194 11.86 -4.58 22.27
N GLN A 195 13.14 -4.56 22.64
CA GLN A 195 14.25 -4.50 21.68
C GLN A 195 14.49 -5.86 21.03
N LYS A 196 14.43 -6.95 21.81
CA LYS A 196 14.54 -8.32 21.27
C LYS A 196 13.43 -8.62 20.26
N ILE A 197 12.17 -8.37 20.62
CA ILE A 197 11.05 -8.72 19.75
C ILE A 197 10.89 -7.74 18.57
N ALA A 198 11.27 -6.46 18.73
CA ALA A 198 11.39 -5.52 17.61
C ALA A 198 12.42 -5.99 16.57
N ALA A 199 13.53 -6.60 16.99
CA ALA A 199 14.57 -7.10 16.09
C ALA A 199 14.14 -8.29 15.20
N LEU A 200 12.93 -8.84 15.37
CA LEU A 200 12.40 -9.91 14.52
C LEU A 200 12.07 -9.42 13.09
N SER A 201 11.66 -8.16 12.90
CA SER A 201 11.50 -7.55 11.56
C SER A 201 11.49 -6.02 11.60
N ALA A 202 11.75 -5.41 10.44
CA ALA A 202 11.65 -3.95 10.28
C ALA A 202 10.23 -3.41 10.56
N ALA A 203 9.19 -4.19 10.22
CA ALA A 203 7.80 -3.84 10.49
C ALA A 203 7.48 -3.87 11.99
N PHE A 204 7.93 -4.90 12.71
CA PHE A 204 7.73 -5.00 14.17
C PHE A 204 8.52 -3.93 14.92
N ASN A 205 9.73 -3.59 14.45
CA ASN A 205 10.50 -2.46 14.96
C ASN A 205 9.81 -1.11 14.72
N ALA A 206 9.29 -0.85 13.53
CA ALA A 206 8.56 0.39 13.23
C ALA A 206 7.29 0.53 14.10
N MET A 207 6.57 -0.57 14.32
CA MET A 207 5.41 -0.60 15.22
C MET A 207 5.80 -0.33 16.68
N LEU A 208 6.88 -0.93 17.20
CA LEU A 208 7.22 -0.85 18.63
C LEU A 208 8.09 0.35 19.03
N ASN A 209 8.89 0.89 18.10
CA ASN A 209 9.91 1.92 18.36
C ASN A 209 9.82 3.13 17.41
N GLY A 210 8.82 3.20 16.52
CA GLY A 210 8.59 4.35 15.64
C GLY A 210 7.75 5.46 16.28
N ASP A 211 7.35 6.45 15.47
CA ASP A 211 6.61 7.63 15.93
C ASP A 211 5.07 7.47 15.93
N PHE A 212 4.57 6.23 15.87
CA PHE A 212 3.14 5.94 15.85
C PHE A 212 2.51 5.99 17.26
N THR A 213 1.22 6.26 17.33
CA THR A 213 0.39 5.97 18.51
C THR A 213 0.53 4.49 18.96
N GLU A 214 0.72 3.61 17.97
CA GLU A 214 0.97 2.18 18.08
C GLU A 214 2.39 1.82 18.57
N SER A 215 3.22 2.80 18.90
CA SER A 215 4.48 2.63 19.64
C SER A 215 4.36 3.05 21.12
N LEU A 216 3.49 4.02 21.42
CA LEU A 216 3.39 4.68 22.74
C LEU A 216 2.57 3.92 23.80
N GLN A 217 1.53 3.18 23.40
CA GLN A 217 0.83 2.23 24.29
C GLN A 217 1.77 1.08 24.69
N GLU A 218 1.76 0.70 25.96
CA GLU A 218 2.58 -0.42 26.49
C GLU A 218 1.90 -1.79 26.38
N ASP A 219 0.57 -1.77 26.20
CA ASP A 219 -0.33 -2.92 26.27
C ASP A 219 -1.01 -3.12 24.91
N ARG A 220 -0.76 -4.26 24.26
CA ARG A 220 -1.07 -4.51 22.84
C ARG A 220 -2.02 -5.70 22.69
N ASP A 221 -3.27 -5.45 22.29
CA ASP A 221 -4.20 -6.53 21.94
C ASP A 221 -3.75 -7.24 20.65
N PHE A 222 -3.33 -8.49 20.80
CA PHE A 222 -2.93 -9.40 19.73
C PHE A 222 -3.92 -10.56 19.55
N SER A 223 -5.05 -10.56 20.28
CA SER A 223 -6.07 -11.62 20.26
C SER A 223 -6.65 -11.90 18.87
N LYS A 224 -6.61 -10.91 17.97
CA LYS A 224 -7.10 -10.99 16.58
C LYS A 224 -6.00 -11.32 15.55
N ASN A 225 -4.78 -11.63 15.99
CA ASN A 225 -3.65 -11.95 15.11
C ASN A 225 -3.49 -13.44 14.78
N GLY A 226 -4.42 -14.30 15.23
CA GLY A 226 -4.44 -15.72 14.87
C GLY A 226 -3.48 -16.61 15.68
N ILE A 227 -2.89 -16.08 16.75
CA ILE A 227 -1.83 -16.73 17.54
C ILE A 227 -2.34 -16.96 18.97
N SER A 228 -2.02 -18.11 19.56
CA SER A 228 -2.32 -18.45 20.94
C SER A 228 -1.35 -17.80 21.92
N PRO A 229 -1.68 -17.75 23.22
CA PRO A 229 -0.71 -17.40 24.24
C PRO A 229 0.55 -18.27 24.16
N SER A 230 0.43 -19.57 23.86
CA SER A 230 1.55 -20.50 23.69
C SER A 230 2.46 -20.12 22.53
N GLY A 231 1.92 -19.86 21.34
CA GLY A 231 2.70 -19.45 20.17
C GLY A 231 3.48 -18.15 20.42
N MET A 232 2.90 -17.22 21.20
CA MET A 232 3.60 -15.99 21.59
C MET A 232 4.67 -16.19 22.69
N ARG A 233 4.65 -17.30 23.44
CA ARG A 233 5.81 -17.69 24.28
C ARG A 233 6.96 -18.12 23.36
N GLU A 234 6.72 -18.98 22.37
CA GLU A 234 7.76 -19.39 21.42
C GLU A 234 8.32 -18.22 20.60
N ILE A 235 7.49 -17.22 20.19
CA ILE A 235 7.97 -16.00 19.52
C ILE A 235 8.91 -15.19 20.43
N ARG A 236 8.56 -15.02 21.70
CA ARG A 236 9.41 -14.34 22.68
C ARG A 236 10.71 -15.10 22.87
N ASP A 237 10.63 -16.39 23.13
CA ASP A 237 11.77 -17.21 23.51
C ASP A 237 12.71 -17.36 22.31
N PHE A 238 12.19 -17.44 21.07
CA PHE A 238 12.95 -17.27 19.83
C PHE A 238 13.62 -15.89 19.72
N SER A 239 12.95 -14.80 20.10
CA SER A 239 13.58 -13.46 20.13
C SER A 239 14.70 -13.33 21.17
N GLU A 240 14.75 -14.24 22.15
CA GLU A 240 15.81 -14.32 23.17
C GLU A 240 16.99 -15.21 22.73
N THR A 241 16.73 -16.32 22.04
CA THR A 241 17.73 -17.36 21.74
C THR A 241 18.17 -17.42 20.28
N GLY A 242 17.33 -16.95 19.34
CA GLY A 242 17.46 -17.19 17.91
C GLY A 242 17.12 -18.63 17.47
N SER A 243 16.52 -19.45 18.33
CA SER A 243 16.21 -20.87 18.08
C SER A 243 14.83 -21.27 18.60
N LEU A 244 14.19 -22.22 17.90
CA LEU A 244 12.90 -22.79 18.31
C LEU A 244 13.10 -24.07 19.12
N ASN A 245 12.34 -24.21 20.22
CA ASN A 245 12.31 -25.41 21.07
C ASN A 245 11.60 -26.58 20.37
N GLU A 246 11.46 -27.73 21.04
CA GLU A 246 10.60 -28.82 20.56
C GLU A 246 9.13 -28.36 20.62
N ILE A 247 8.53 -28.17 19.44
CA ILE A 247 7.19 -27.62 19.22
C ILE A 247 6.42 -28.65 18.40
N CYS A 248 5.17 -28.94 18.76
CA CYS A 248 4.32 -29.85 17.99
C CYS A 248 3.87 -29.24 16.65
N PRO A 249 3.55 -30.05 15.62
CA PRO A 249 3.17 -29.55 14.30
C PRO A 249 2.06 -28.49 14.32
N ASP A 250 0.97 -28.73 15.06
CA ASP A 250 -0.17 -27.81 15.18
C ASP A 250 0.26 -26.40 15.65
N LEU A 251 1.11 -26.34 16.68
CA LEU A 251 1.62 -25.09 17.23
C LEU A 251 2.66 -24.44 16.31
N LEU A 252 3.37 -25.23 15.50
CA LEU A 252 4.32 -24.73 14.50
C LEU A 252 3.62 -24.11 13.28
N LEU A 253 2.48 -24.70 12.86
CA LEU A 253 1.60 -24.15 11.84
C LEU A 253 0.91 -22.86 12.32
N GLU A 254 0.44 -22.82 13.57
CA GLU A 254 -0.06 -21.59 14.20
C GLU A 254 1.05 -20.52 14.28
N LEU A 255 2.25 -20.90 14.72
CA LEU A 255 3.40 -20.02 14.84
C LEU A 255 3.77 -19.37 13.50
N LEU A 256 3.63 -20.07 12.38
CA LEU A 256 3.87 -19.54 11.03
C LEU A 256 2.95 -18.36 10.65
N ILE A 257 1.81 -18.17 11.30
CA ILE A 257 0.94 -17.01 11.04
C ILE A 257 1.66 -15.70 11.37
N PHE A 258 2.47 -15.68 12.44
CA PHE A 258 3.20 -14.48 12.87
C PHE A 258 4.30 -14.01 11.88
N PRO A 259 5.31 -14.82 11.51
CA PRO A 259 6.39 -14.35 10.64
C PRO A 259 5.90 -14.03 9.23
N ASN A 260 4.86 -14.70 8.72
CA ASN A 260 4.24 -14.34 7.44
C ASN A 260 3.46 -13.02 7.53
N LYS A 261 2.81 -12.72 8.66
CA LYS A 261 2.06 -11.46 8.85
C LYS A 261 2.95 -10.25 9.14
N PHE A 262 4.09 -10.46 9.81
CA PHE A 262 4.99 -9.39 10.26
C PHE A 262 6.36 -9.39 9.55
N CYS A 263 6.54 -10.18 8.50
CA CYS A 263 7.77 -10.32 7.70
C CYS A 263 9.02 -10.67 8.55
N CYS A 264 8.88 -11.61 9.48
CA CYS A 264 9.96 -12.02 10.39
C CYS A 264 10.77 -13.18 9.78
N GLU A 265 11.50 -12.91 8.69
CA GLU A 265 12.17 -13.91 7.85
C GLU A 265 12.99 -14.96 8.61
N ARG A 266 13.74 -14.56 9.66
CA ARG A 266 14.54 -15.49 10.48
C ARG A 266 13.68 -16.49 11.25
N LEU A 267 12.52 -16.06 11.73
CA LEU A 267 11.55 -16.93 12.39
C LEU A 267 10.82 -17.79 11.36
N LYS A 268 10.51 -17.26 10.17
CA LYS A 268 9.93 -18.03 9.07
C LYS A 268 10.85 -19.20 8.67
N ASP A 269 12.10 -18.91 8.37
CA ASP A 269 13.14 -19.88 8.01
C ASP A 269 13.35 -20.94 9.12
N ALA A 270 13.34 -20.53 10.39
CA ALA A 270 13.37 -21.47 11.51
C ALA A 270 12.15 -22.40 11.57
N CYS A 271 10.94 -21.89 11.30
CA CYS A 271 9.72 -22.69 11.23
C CYS A 271 9.71 -23.62 10.01
N ASP A 272 10.00 -23.11 8.82
CA ASP A 272 10.05 -23.86 7.56
C ASP A 272 11.02 -25.05 7.66
N ARG A 273 12.22 -24.83 8.24
CA ARG A 273 13.19 -25.89 8.51
C ARG A 273 12.63 -26.96 9.46
N LYS A 274 11.95 -26.58 10.54
CA LYS A 274 11.34 -27.56 11.45
C LYS A 274 10.19 -28.33 10.81
N LEU A 275 9.36 -27.70 9.97
CA LEU A 275 8.33 -28.39 9.19
C LEU A 275 8.95 -29.41 8.23
N SER A 276 10.09 -29.08 7.60
CA SER A 276 10.82 -30.04 6.76
C SER A 276 11.34 -31.28 7.50
N CYS A 277 11.44 -31.25 8.83
CA CYS A 277 11.79 -32.42 9.65
C CYS A 277 10.59 -33.33 9.95
N PHE A 278 9.35 -32.86 9.78
CA PHE A 278 8.13 -33.65 9.95
C PHE A 278 7.63 -34.28 8.64
N VAL A 279 8.16 -33.86 7.48
CA VAL A 279 7.80 -34.39 6.16
C VAL A 279 8.85 -35.40 5.70
N THR A 280 8.61 -36.69 5.92
CA THR A 280 9.47 -37.80 5.44
C THR A 280 8.84 -38.60 4.30
N SER A 281 7.50 -38.56 4.22
CA SER A 281 6.66 -39.24 3.25
C SER A 281 5.79 -38.24 2.46
N ARG A 282 5.09 -38.71 1.42
CA ARG A 282 4.11 -37.89 0.70
C ARG A 282 2.84 -37.69 1.53
N GLU A 283 2.50 -38.69 2.32
CA GLU A 283 1.31 -38.79 3.13
C GLU A 283 1.35 -37.74 4.26
N GLU A 284 2.46 -37.67 5.01
CA GLU A 284 2.73 -36.59 5.98
C GLU A 284 2.69 -35.18 5.34
N ALA A 285 3.10 -35.06 4.07
CA ALA A 285 3.04 -33.80 3.33
C ALA A 285 1.61 -33.37 2.94
N VAL A 286 0.67 -34.32 2.85
CA VAL A 286 -0.76 -34.06 2.61
C VAL A 286 -1.46 -33.77 3.93
N ASP A 287 -1.17 -34.55 4.97
CA ASP A 287 -1.74 -34.37 6.33
C ASP A 287 -1.38 -32.99 6.92
N LEU A 288 -0.29 -32.36 6.49
CA LEU A 288 0.12 -30.98 6.85
C LEU A 288 -0.48 -29.88 5.95
N MET A 289 -1.35 -30.23 4.99
CA MET A 289 -2.00 -29.31 4.05
C MET A 289 -3.54 -29.25 4.16
N GLU A 290 -4.17 -30.13 4.97
CA GLU A 290 -5.64 -30.18 5.19
C GLU A 290 -6.09 -29.44 6.46
#